data_AF-A0A167EZE2-F1
#
_entry.id   AF-A0A167EZE2-F1
#
_cell.length_a   1.000
_cell.length_b   1.000
_cell.length_c   1.000
_cell.angle_alpha   90.00
_cell.angle_beta   90.00
_cell.angle_gamma   90.00
#
_symmetry.space_group_name_H-M   'P 1'
#
loop_
_entity.id
_entity.type
_entity.pdbx_description
1 polymer ?
#
loop_
_entity_poly.entity_id
_entity_poly.type
_entity_poly.pdbx_seq_one_letter_code
_entity_poly.pdbx_strand_id
1 'polypeptide(L)' 'MIDSCRRLVERFNQRSRKEVLDLYLFELLQQVPNIIGEWLDISNNRLPHNARGELAPTGYLEAA' A
#
# COMPACT_ATOMS: atom_id res chain seq x y z
N MET A 1 -14.49 -16.76 -2.11
CA MET A 1 -13.55 -16.27 -1.07
C MET A 1 -12.16 -16.00 -1.63
N ILE A 2 -11.56 -16.93 -2.39
CA ILE A 2 -10.22 -16.79 -3.00
C ILE A 2 -10.13 -15.59 -3.98
N ASP A 3 -11.14 -15.35 -4.81
CA ASP A 3 -11.13 -14.25 -5.80
C ASP A 3 -11.20 -12.84 -5.18
N SER A 4 -11.62 -12.72 -3.93
CA SER A 4 -11.68 -11.43 -3.23
C SER A 4 -10.29 -11.01 -2.74
N CYS A 5 -9.48 -11.95 -2.24
CA CYS A 5 -8.11 -11.68 -1.82
C CYS A 5 -7.21 -11.33 -3.00
N ARG A 6 -7.35 -12.04 -4.14
CA ARG A 6 -6.60 -11.73 -5.36
C ARG A 6 -6.83 -10.28 -5.82
N ARG A 7 -8.09 -9.83 -5.84
CA ARG A 7 -8.46 -8.46 -6.22
C ARG A 7 -7.94 -7.37 -5.27
N LEU A 8 -7.69 -7.70 -4.00
CA LEU A 8 -7.07 -6.75 -3.07
C LEU A 8 -5.58 -6.58 -3.39
N VAL A 9 -4.87 -7.69 -3.58
CA VAL A 9 -3.44 -7.68 -3.95
C VAL A 9 -3.22 -7.01 -5.31
N GLU A 10 -4.07 -7.28 -6.30
CA GLU A 10 -3.99 -6.64 -7.61
C GLU A 10 -4.15 -5.11 -7.53
N ARG A 11 -5.14 -4.62 -6.77
CA ARG A 11 -5.35 -3.18 -6.59
C ARG A 11 -4.20 -2.53 -5.83
N PHE A 12 -3.66 -3.20 -4.82
CA PHE A 12 -2.51 -2.73 -4.07
C PHE A 12 -1.27 -2.60 -4.97
N ASN A 13 -0.99 -3.61 -5.80
CA ASN A 13 0.14 -3.60 -6.74
C ASN A 13 -0.04 -2.54 -7.84
N GLN A 14 -1.26 -2.31 -8.31
CA GLN A 14 -1.54 -1.24 -9.26
C GLN A 14 -1.27 0.14 -8.65
N ARG A 15 -1.61 0.32 -7.37
CA ARG A 15 -1.39 1.57 -6.64
C ARG A 15 0.10 1.82 -6.40
N SER A 16 0.84 0.81 -5.94
CA SER A 16 2.29 0.93 -5.71
C SER A 16 3.03 1.31 -7.00
N ARG A 17 2.63 0.76 -8.15
CA ARG A 17 3.20 1.17 -9.44
C ARG A 17 2.99 2.65 -9.73
N LYS A 18 1.77 3.16 -9.57
CA LYS A 18 1.45 4.58 -9.87
C LYS A 18 2.07 5.56 -8.89
N GLU A 19 2.05 5.22 -7.59
CA GLU A 19 2.44 6.15 -6.52
C GLU A 19 3.92 6.06 -6.15
N VAL A 20 4.61 5.00 -6.60
CA VAL A 20 6.06 4.83 -6.39
C VAL A 20 6.79 4.73 -7.72
N LEU A 21 6.53 3.70 -8.52
CA LEU A 21 7.38 3.42 -9.68
C LEU A 21 7.23 4.46 -10.81
N ASP A 22 6.02 4.99 -11.00
CA ASP A 22 5.74 5.97 -12.06
C ASP A 22 5.96 7.43 -11.57
N LEU A 23 6.03 7.66 -10.25
CA LEU A 23 6.18 9.00 -9.65
C LEU A 23 7.64 9.43 -9.48
N TYR A 24 8.54 8.47 -9.28
CA TYR A 24 9.95 8.73 -9.00
C TYR A 24 10.84 8.32 -10.19
N LEU A 25 11.80 9.17 -10.54
CA LEU A 25 12.92 8.79 -11.39
C LEU A 25 14.07 8.34 -10.49
N PHE A 26 14.41 7.05 -10.54
CA PHE A 26 15.47 6.49 -9.72
C PHE A 26 16.83 6.63 -10.42
N GLU A 27 17.80 7.21 -9.71
CA GLU A 27 19.19 7.26 -10.16
C GLU A 27 19.93 5.96 -9.80
N LEU A 28 19.51 5.31 -8.70
CA LEU A 28 20.09 4.08 -8.19
C LEU A 28 19.00 3.14 -7.70
N LEU A 29 19.11 1.85 -8.04
CA LEU A 29 18.15 0.82 -7.59
C LEU A 29 18.02 0.73 -6.06
N GLN A 30 19.07 1.12 -5.32
CA GLN A 30 19.07 1.13 -3.85
C GLN A 30 18.15 2.20 -3.25
N GLN A 31 17.65 3.15 -4.03
CA GLN A 31 16.66 4.13 -3.58
C GLN A 31 15.26 3.51 -3.45
N VAL A 32 14.97 2.46 -4.23
CA VAL A 32 13.64 1.84 -4.31
C VAL A 32 13.17 1.28 -2.95
N PRO A 33 13.97 0.51 -2.19
CA PRO A 33 13.53 -0.03 -0.90
C PRO A 33 13.16 1.02 0.13
N ASN A 34 13.88 2.15 0.17
CA ASN A 34 13.61 3.23 1.11
C ASN A 34 12.25 3.89 0.80
N ILE A 35 12.03 4.24 -0.48
CA ILE A 35 10.79 4.88 -0.93
C ILE A 35 9.60 3.92 -0.79
N ILE A 36 9.78 2.64 -1.12
CA ILE A 36 8.74 1.61 -0.90
C ILE A 36 8.45 1.44 0.59
N GLY A 37 9.48 1.44 1.46
CA GLY A 37 9.30 1.31 2.90
C GLY A 37 8.47 2.44 3.50
N GLU A 38 8.74 3.68 3.11
CA GLU A 38 7.95 4.84 3.52
C GLU A 38 6.51 4.78 2.97
N TRP A 39 6.35 4.45 1.69
CA TRP A 39 5.03 4.30 1.08
C TRP A 39 4.20 3.18 1.73
N LEU A 40 4.84 2.08 2.15
CA LEU A 40 4.20 1.00 2.90
C LEU A 40 3.74 1.45 4.29
N ASP A 41 4.55 2.22 5.02
CA ASP A 41 4.15 2.78 6.32
C ASP A 41 2.93 3.68 6.17
N ILE A 42 2.96 4.61 5.20
CA ILE A 42 1.84 5.51 4.94
C ILE A 42 0.59 4.73 4.55
N SER A 43 0.71 3.77 3.64
CA SER A 43 -0.42 2.99 3.12
C SER A 43 -1.04 2.08 4.18
N ASN A 44 -0.23 1.47 5.05
CA ASN A 44 -0.70 0.51 6.04
C ASN A 44 -1.15 1.15 7.36
N ASN A 45 -0.53 2.26 7.76
CA ASN A 45 -0.70 2.85 9.09
C ASN A 45 -1.41 4.20 9.10
N ARG A 46 -1.41 4.94 7.98
CA ARG A 46 -1.87 6.34 7.96
C ARG A 46 -3.04 6.58 7.04
N LEU A 47 -3.11 5.89 5.91
CA LEU A 47 -4.19 6.07 4.96
C LEU A 47 -5.41 5.24 5.37
N PRO A 48 -6.55 5.89 5.64
CA PRO A 48 -7.78 5.18 5.95
C PRO A 48 -8.23 4.39 4.73
N HIS A 49 -8.46 3.08 4.90
CA HIS A 49 -9.15 2.33 3.86
C HIS A 49 -10.63 2.67 3.91
N ASN A 50 -11.19 3.01 2.75
CA ASN A 50 -12.60 3.36 2.55
C ASN A 50 -13.55 2.17 2.83
N ALA A 51 -13.01 1.02 3.21
CA ALA A 51 -13.74 -0.21 3.49
C ALA A 51 -14.35 -0.17 4.91
N ARG A 52 -15.30 0.74 5.13
CA ARG A 52 -16.21 0.80 6.28
C ARG A 52 -15.51 1.00 7.63
N GLY A 53 -15.21 2.26 7.97
CA GLY A 53 -14.74 2.65 9.31
C GLY A 53 -13.63 3.70 9.36
N GLU A 54 -13.08 4.14 8.22
CA GLU A 54 -11.98 5.12 8.15
C GLU A 54 -10.71 4.68 8.91
N LEU A 55 -10.57 3.39 9.21
CA LEU A 55 -9.36 2.88 9.86
C LEU A 55 -8.29 2.58 8.80
N ALA A 56 -7.03 2.78 9.17
CA ALA A 56 -5.91 2.25 8.40
C ALA A 56 -5.90 0.71 8.49
N PRO A 57 -5.29 -0.01 7.52
CA PRO A 57 -5.16 -1.47 7.55
C PRO A 57 -4.76 -2.08 8.90
N THR A 58 -3.81 -1.48 9.62
CA THR A 58 -3.39 -1.96 10.95
C THR A 58 -4.47 -1.81 12.00
N GLY A 59 -5.29 -0.75 11.95
CA GLY A 59 -6.44 -0.59 12.83
C GLY A 59 -7.48 -1.72 12.68
N TYR A 60 -7.62 -2.32 11.49
CA TYR A 60 -8.46 -3.51 11.30
C TYR A 60 -7.82 -4.80 11.84
N LEU A 61 -6.49 -4.90 11.85
CA LEU A 61 -5.78 -6.05 12.45
C LEU A 61 -5.83 -6.02 13.97
N GLU A 62 -5.76 -4.83 14.58
CA GLU A 62 -5.82 -4.65 16.04
C GLU A 62 -7.25 -4.78 16.59
N ALA A 63 -8.28 -4.45 15.80
CA ALA A 63 -9.68 -4.53 16.20
C ALA A 63 -10.31 -5.93 16.02
N ALA A 64 -9.58 -6.89 15.43
CA ALA A 64 -10.01 -8.25 15.16
C ALA A 64 -9.58 -9.22 16.26
#